data_AF-A0A2A2JY85-F1
#
_entry.id   AF-A0A2A2JY85-F1
#
_cell.length_a   1.000
_cell.length_b   1.000
_cell.length_c   1.000
_cell.angle_alpha   90.00
_cell.angle_beta   90.00
_cell.angle_gamma   90.00
#
_symmetry.space_group_name_H-M   'P 1'
#
loop_
_entity.id
_entity.type
_entity.pdbx_description
1 polymer ?
#
loop_
_entity_poly.entity_id
_entity_poly.type
_entity_poly.pdbx_seq_one_letter_code
_entity_poly.pdbx_strand_id
1 'polypeptide(L)'
;MSRSHAIVDVRECHILAPELFAVVAPLRALLQKLGFKRRGDVHLTLSDQGPDILVTNLSADGLAAAETITAFCERHGIARFTLDSGDGFETRWEPQPVTITLGGHPVPLPPASFLQATQEGEDALVAAMREATAGAGTIADLFAGLGTFALALPARVYAAEGARDAIMALKAGAAHGGRQIFTEHRDLFRRPLTITELDRFDAIVIDPPRAGARDQAEALAASQTKVIGYVSCNPSSFARDAKMMVEGGWRIDWIQPVGQFRWSTHVELAARRKEVLLGRRDRQTPPSAIGRTASVLSVSPFASSRESIHCRHEEQPIGRRIQPQPRAIPRRERIGDVCDRPLPPPDQRQAPDHRSHLMMQERSRRRPYRDSIAIPLDG
;
A
#
# COMPACT_ATOMS: atom_id res chain seq x y z
N MET A 1 -22.05 6.84 7.73
CA MET A 1 -22.14 6.07 9.00
C MET A 1 -20.87 5.23 9.05
N SER A 2 -19.96 5.28 10.01
CA SER A 2 -20.02 5.57 11.45
C SER A 2 -18.75 6.33 11.85
N ARG A 3 -18.88 7.47 12.56
CA ARG A 3 -17.77 8.14 13.27
C ARG A 3 -17.89 7.86 14.78
N SER A 4 -18.13 6.60 15.15
CA SER A 4 -18.27 6.17 16.55
C SER A 4 -17.11 5.25 16.95
N HIS A 5 -16.68 5.34 18.21
CA HIS A 5 -15.74 4.39 18.83
C HIS A 5 -16.43 3.15 19.40
N ALA A 6 -17.72 2.95 19.11
CA ALA A 6 -18.47 1.77 19.52
C ALA A 6 -17.86 0.50 18.91
N ILE A 7 -17.61 -0.49 19.76
CA ILE A 7 -17.14 -1.81 19.35
C ILE A 7 -18.36 -2.62 18.90
N VAL A 8 -18.29 -3.19 17.70
CA VAL A 8 -19.31 -4.10 17.17
C VAL A 8 -18.83 -5.53 17.39
N ASP A 9 -19.66 -6.36 18.00
CA ASP A 9 -19.37 -7.78 18.14
C ASP A 9 -19.44 -8.49 16.79
N VAL A 10 -18.28 -8.82 16.22
CA VAL A 10 -18.21 -9.51 14.93
C VAL A 10 -18.48 -11.00 15.10
N ARG A 11 -19.63 -11.44 14.58
CA ARG A 11 -20.08 -12.84 14.56
C ARG A 11 -19.85 -13.55 13.22
N GLU A 12 -19.64 -12.77 12.17
CA GLU A 12 -19.25 -13.23 10.84
C GLU A 12 -18.38 -12.17 10.17
N CYS A 13 -17.43 -12.60 9.34
CA CYS A 13 -16.63 -11.68 8.53
C CYS A 13 -16.28 -12.33 7.20
N HIS A 14 -16.97 -11.92 6.12
CA HIS A 14 -16.78 -12.50 4.78
C HIS A 14 -15.54 -11.99 4.03
N ILE A 15 -14.85 -10.98 4.58
CA ILE A 15 -13.61 -10.46 3.99
C ILE A 15 -12.39 -11.15 4.60
N LEU A 16 -12.49 -11.61 5.84
CA LEU A 16 -11.39 -12.27 6.53
C LEU A 16 -11.22 -13.71 6.02
N ALA A 17 -9.97 -14.19 5.94
CA ALA A 17 -9.68 -15.58 5.66
C ALA A 17 -10.42 -16.50 6.67
N PRO A 18 -11.11 -17.56 6.21
CA PRO A 18 -11.84 -18.46 7.11
C PRO A 18 -10.99 -19.04 8.25
N GLU A 19 -9.72 -19.31 7.98
CA GLU A 19 -8.72 -19.81 8.93
C GLU A 19 -8.51 -18.82 10.08
N LEU A 20 -8.42 -17.52 9.78
CA LEU A 20 -8.30 -16.49 10.81
C LEU A 20 -9.61 -16.31 11.58
N PHE A 21 -10.75 -16.35 10.88
CA PHE A 21 -12.05 -16.20 11.55
C PHE A 21 -12.37 -17.36 12.49
N ALA A 22 -11.95 -18.59 12.14
CA ALA A 22 -12.11 -19.78 12.99
C ALA A 22 -11.41 -19.66 14.36
N VAL A 23 -10.35 -18.84 14.45
CA VAL A 23 -9.60 -18.61 15.69
C VAL A 23 -10.30 -17.60 16.61
N VAL A 24 -11.18 -16.74 16.08
CA VAL A 24 -11.79 -15.62 16.84
C VAL A 24 -12.56 -16.10 18.07
N ALA A 25 -13.45 -17.09 17.93
CA ALA A 25 -14.25 -17.59 19.05
C ALA A 25 -13.40 -18.32 20.11
N PRO A 26 -12.49 -19.26 19.75
CA PRO A 26 -11.55 -19.85 20.69
C PRO A 26 -10.67 -18.81 21.40
N LEU A 27 -10.19 -17.79 20.68
CA LEU A 27 -9.36 -16.75 21.23
C LEU A 27 -10.10 -15.91 22.27
N ARG A 28 -11.40 -15.62 22.07
CA ARG A 28 -12.23 -14.98 23.11
C ARG A 28 -12.21 -15.78 24.41
N ALA A 29 -12.45 -17.08 24.32
CA ALA A 29 -12.45 -17.96 25.50
C ALA A 29 -11.08 -18.02 26.18
N LEU A 30 -9.98 -17.99 25.42
CA LEU A 30 -8.63 -17.88 25.97
C LEU A 30 -8.45 -16.56 26.74
N LEU A 31 -8.76 -15.43 26.10
CA LEU A 31 -8.56 -14.11 26.69
C LEU A 31 -9.43 -13.90 27.94
N GLN A 32 -10.64 -14.47 27.99
CA GLN A 32 -11.48 -14.51 29.20
C GLN A 32 -10.81 -15.30 30.34
N LYS A 33 -10.24 -16.48 30.04
CA LYS A 33 -9.53 -17.30 31.03
C LYS A 33 -8.28 -16.63 31.58
N LEU A 34 -7.57 -15.88 30.74
CA LEU A 34 -6.40 -15.09 31.15
C LEU A 34 -6.79 -13.89 32.03
N GLY A 35 -8.08 -13.52 32.10
CA GLY A 35 -8.61 -12.62 33.12
C GLY A 35 -8.17 -11.16 32.99
N PHE A 36 -7.94 -10.69 31.76
CA PHE A 36 -7.48 -9.32 31.52
C PHE A 36 -8.50 -8.27 31.98
N LYS A 37 -8.04 -7.28 32.76
CA LYS A 37 -8.86 -6.17 33.27
C LYS A 37 -8.78 -4.89 32.45
N ARG A 38 -7.95 -4.89 31.39
CA ARG A 38 -7.70 -3.73 30.53
C ARG A 38 -8.15 -4.06 29.12
N ARG A 39 -8.38 -3.01 28.33
CA ARG A 39 -8.57 -3.14 26.89
C ARG A 39 -7.24 -3.48 26.22
N GLY A 40 -7.25 -4.52 25.40
CA GLY A 40 -6.19 -4.84 24.45
C GLY A 40 -6.67 -4.72 23.01
N ASP A 41 -5.73 -4.76 22.08
CA ASP A 41 -6.01 -4.93 20.66
C ASP A 41 -5.32 -6.23 20.19
N VAL A 42 -6.02 -7.04 19.38
CA VAL A 42 -5.49 -8.29 18.80
C VAL A 42 -5.27 -8.10 17.32
N HIS A 43 -4.08 -8.48 16.84
CA HIS A 43 -3.73 -8.55 15.43
C HIS A 43 -3.62 -10.02 15.04
N LEU A 44 -4.28 -10.37 13.94
CA LEU A 44 -4.26 -11.72 13.36
C LEU A 44 -3.69 -11.62 11.95
N THR A 45 -2.66 -12.42 11.67
CA THR A 45 -2.05 -12.53 10.35
C THR A 45 -2.03 -14.00 9.94
N LEU A 46 -2.37 -14.30 8.70
CA LEU A 46 -2.21 -15.65 8.17
C LEU A 46 -0.78 -15.79 7.62
N SER A 47 0.04 -16.58 8.30
CA SER A 47 1.42 -16.90 7.91
C SER A 47 1.49 -18.26 7.22
N ASP A 48 2.65 -18.62 6.68
CA ASP A 48 2.85 -19.92 6.01
C ASP A 48 2.59 -21.11 6.94
N GLN A 49 2.87 -20.96 8.24
CA GLN A 49 2.69 -22.01 9.26
C GLN A 49 1.31 -21.98 9.93
N GLY A 50 0.46 -21.01 9.61
CA GLY A 50 -0.86 -20.83 10.22
C GLY A 50 -1.09 -19.43 10.81
N PRO A 51 -2.09 -19.26 11.68
CA PRO A 51 -2.38 -17.97 12.29
C PRO A 51 -1.25 -17.48 13.22
N ASP A 52 -0.76 -16.26 12.98
CA ASP A 52 0.11 -15.48 13.86
C ASP A 52 -0.75 -14.50 14.66
N ILE A 53 -0.63 -14.53 15.99
CA ILE A 53 -1.43 -13.73 16.92
C ILE A 53 -0.51 -12.78 17.67
N LEU A 54 -0.79 -11.48 17.57
CA LEU A 54 -0.18 -10.45 18.42
C LEU A 54 -1.26 -9.80 19.29
N VAL A 55 -1.10 -9.90 20.60
CA VAL A 55 -1.98 -9.23 21.57
C VAL A 55 -1.23 -8.06 22.19
N THR A 56 -1.80 -6.85 22.06
CA THR A 56 -1.19 -5.60 22.53
C THR A 56 -1.91 -5.01 23.73
N ASN A 57 -1.19 -4.26 24.56
CA ASN A 57 -1.63 -3.62 25.81
C ASN A 57 -2.03 -4.59 26.93
N LEU A 58 -1.73 -5.88 26.77
CA LEU A 58 -2.06 -6.95 27.72
C LEU A 58 -0.80 -7.75 28.06
N SER A 59 -0.71 -8.22 29.31
CA SER A 59 0.39 -9.06 29.79
C SER A 59 -0.19 -10.26 30.53
N ALA A 60 0.36 -11.44 30.29
CA ALA A 60 -0.12 -12.70 30.85
C ALA A 60 1.06 -13.48 31.45
N ASP A 61 1.22 -13.31 32.76
CA ASP A 61 2.39 -13.77 33.51
C ASP A 61 2.07 -15.03 34.34
N GLY A 62 3.14 -15.79 34.65
CA GLY A 62 3.06 -16.98 35.48
C GLY A 62 2.80 -18.28 34.73
N LEU A 63 3.04 -19.39 35.43
CA LEU A 63 3.01 -20.74 34.86
C LEU A 63 1.64 -21.11 34.29
N ALA A 64 0.56 -20.85 35.05
CA ALA A 64 -0.79 -21.18 34.61
C ALA A 64 -1.19 -20.45 33.31
N ALA A 65 -0.78 -19.19 33.14
CA ALA A 65 -1.01 -18.45 31.91
C ALA A 65 -0.21 -19.03 30.74
N ALA A 66 1.07 -19.36 30.96
CA ALA A 66 1.93 -19.98 29.96
C ALA A 66 1.36 -21.32 29.47
N GLU A 67 1.00 -22.23 30.40
CA GLU A 67 0.41 -23.53 30.09
C GLU A 67 -0.92 -23.38 29.32
N THR A 68 -1.74 -22.42 29.71
CA THR A 68 -3.02 -22.14 29.04
C THR A 68 -2.83 -21.61 27.62
N ILE A 69 -1.85 -20.73 27.40
CA ILE A 69 -1.49 -20.22 26.06
C ILE A 69 -0.93 -21.35 25.19
N THR A 70 0.01 -22.15 25.71
CA THR A 70 0.58 -23.30 24.99
C THR A 70 -0.49 -24.29 24.57
N ALA A 71 -1.36 -24.73 25.49
CA ALA A 71 -2.42 -25.68 25.19
C ALA A 71 -3.43 -25.13 24.16
N PHE A 72 -3.67 -23.81 24.16
CA PHE A 72 -4.46 -23.15 23.13
C PHE A 72 -3.77 -23.20 21.77
N CYS A 73 -2.48 -22.84 21.72
CA CYS A 73 -1.74 -22.76 20.48
C CYS A 73 -1.61 -24.13 19.79
N GLU A 74 -1.32 -25.18 20.56
CA GLU A 74 -1.28 -26.57 20.07
C GLU A 74 -2.63 -27.02 19.52
N ARG A 75 -3.71 -26.78 20.28
CA ARG A 75 -5.07 -27.21 19.91
C ARG A 75 -5.57 -26.55 18.63
N HIS A 76 -5.21 -25.29 18.41
CA HIS A 76 -5.75 -24.47 17.32
C HIS A 76 -4.75 -24.25 16.17
N GLY A 77 -3.58 -24.91 16.20
CA GLY A 77 -2.59 -24.82 15.13
C GLY A 77 -2.04 -23.40 14.95
N ILE A 78 -1.81 -22.69 16.04
CA ILE A 78 -1.30 -21.31 16.02
C ILE A 78 0.19 -21.35 15.69
N ALA A 79 0.61 -20.57 14.68
CA ALA A 79 1.99 -20.48 14.24
C ALA A 79 2.85 -19.72 15.27
N ARG A 80 2.33 -18.59 15.74
CA ARG A 80 2.98 -17.78 16.77
C ARG A 80 1.96 -17.04 17.64
N PHE A 81 2.29 -16.92 18.92
CA PHE A 81 1.54 -16.12 19.88
C PHE A 81 2.49 -15.15 20.59
N THR A 82 2.27 -13.86 20.38
CA THR A 82 3.12 -12.78 20.90
C THR A 82 2.29 -11.81 21.74
N LEU A 83 2.85 -11.40 22.87
CA LEU A 83 2.32 -10.35 23.73
C LEU A 83 3.15 -9.07 23.58
N ASP A 84 2.51 -7.90 23.67
CA ASP A 84 3.19 -6.61 23.82
C ASP A 84 2.46 -5.78 24.88
N SER A 85 3.07 -5.67 26.06
CA SER A 85 2.57 -4.86 27.18
C SER A 85 2.95 -3.38 27.08
N GLY A 86 3.73 -3.00 26.06
CA GLY A 86 4.30 -1.65 25.88
C GLY A 86 5.83 -1.60 26.01
N ASP A 87 6.45 -2.70 26.43
CA ASP A 87 7.90 -2.81 26.64
C ASP A 87 8.62 -3.57 25.50
N GLY A 88 7.86 -4.04 24.50
CA GLY A 88 8.35 -4.81 23.36
C GLY A 88 7.61 -6.13 23.18
N PHE A 89 7.92 -6.83 22.10
CA PHE A 89 7.32 -8.12 21.77
C PHE A 89 7.89 -9.25 22.63
N GLU A 90 7.01 -10.01 23.27
CA GLU A 90 7.32 -11.26 23.97
C GLU A 90 6.62 -12.42 23.27
N THR A 91 7.40 -13.23 22.54
CA THR A 91 6.89 -14.46 21.93
C THR A 91 6.69 -15.53 23.00
N ARG A 92 5.45 -16.01 23.17
CA ARG A 92 5.06 -17.05 24.14
C ARG A 92 4.99 -18.44 23.48
N TRP A 93 4.80 -18.47 22.17
CA TRP A 93 4.70 -19.69 21.36
C TRP A 93 5.22 -19.41 19.95
N GLU A 94 6.17 -20.22 19.47
CA GLU A 94 6.67 -20.23 18.09
C GLU A 94 7.49 -21.53 17.89
N PRO A 95 6.85 -22.69 17.65
CA PRO A 95 7.53 -23.98 17.57
C PRO A 95 8.39 -24.11 16.32
N GLN A 96 8.07 -23.32 15.28
CA GLN A 96 8.82 -23.19 14.03
C GLN A 96 8.91 -21.70 13.68
N PRO A 97 10.02 -21.23 13.07
CA PRO A 97 10.15 -19.85 12.63
C PRO A 97 8.99 -19.46 11.71
N VAL A 98 8.29 -18.36 12.04
CA VAL A 98 7.17 -17.90 11.22
C VAL A 98 7.66 -17.16 9.98
N THR A 99 7.13 -17.55 8.83
CA THR A 99 7.42 -16.95 7.52
C THR A 99 6.17 -16.50 6.79
N ILE A 100 6.37 -15.61 5.83
CA ILE A 100 5.40 -15.28 4.78
C ILE A 100 6.06 -15.51 3.41
N THR A 101 5.39 -16.23 2.53
CA THR A 101 5.93 -16.49 1.19
C THR A 101 5.69 -15.29 0.27
N LEU A 102 6.76 -14.63 -0.16
CA LEU A 102 6.71 -13.49 -1.09
C LEU A 102 7.49 -13.82 -2.36
N GLY A 103 6.87 -13.65 -3.53
CA GLY A 103 7.51 -13.96 -4.81
C GLY A 103 7.97 -15.42 -4.94
N GLY A 104 7.35 -16.35 -4.19
CA GLY A 104 7.74 -17.77 -4.13
C GLY A 104 8.88 -18.08 -3.16
N HIS A 105 9.30 -17.12 -2.32
CA HIS A 105 10.37 -17.30 -1.34
C HIS A 105 9.84 -17.12 0.08
N PRO A 106 10.11 -18.04 1.02
CA PRO A 106 9.75 -17.86 2.42
C PRO A 106 10.61 -16.75 3.03
N VAL A 107 9.96 -15.72 3.56
CA VAL A 107 10.60 -14.58 4.23
C VAL A 107 10.25 -14.63 5.71
N PRO A 108 11.20 -14.49 6.64
CA PRO A 108 10.88 -14.35 8.06
C PRO A 108 9.85 -13.24 8.28
N LEU A 109 8.86 -13.47 9.15
CA LEU A 109 7.79 -12.51 9.42
C LEU A 109 7.97 -11.88 10.81
N PRO A 110 8.59 -10.69 10.95
CA PRO A 110 8.60 -9.98 12.23
C PRO A 110 7.17 -9.65 12.70
N PRO A 111 6.90 -9.63 14.02
CA PRO A 111 5.60 -9.21 14.54
C PRO A 111 5.21 -7.80 14.05
N ALA A 112 3.91 -7.61 13.80
CA ALA A 112 3.36 -6.34 13.31
C ALA A 112 3.93 -5.83 11.97
N SER A 113 4.54 -6.70 11.16
CA SER A 113 4.99 -6.35 9.81
C SER A 113 3.82 -5.99 8.90
N PHE A 114 4.05 -5.05 7.98
CA PHE A 114 3.09 -4.72 6.94
C PHE A 114 3.07 -5.80 5.85
N LEU A 115 1.87 -6.15 5.40
CA LEU A 115 1.61 -7.06 4.29
C LEU A 115 0.50 -6.44 3.42
N GLN A 116 0.43 -6.86 2.16
CA GLN A 116 -0.73 -6.58 1.31
C GLN A 116 -1.98 -7.21 1.94
N ALA A 117 -3.13 -6.56 1.80
CA ALA A 117 -4.33 -6.97 2.53
C ALA A 117 -4.92 -8.30 2.02
N THR A 118 -4.66 -8.62 0.74
CA THR A 118 -5.19 -9.79 0.05
C THR A 118 -4.14 -10.35 -0.91
N GLN A 119 -4.07 -11.67 -1.05
CA GLN A 119 -3.15 -12.32 -1.99
C GLN A 119 -3.46 -11.92 -3.44
N GLU A 120 -4.74 -11.87 -3.83
CA GLU A 120 -5.11 -11.51 -5.19
C GLU A 120 -4.75 -10.05 -5.53
N GLY A 121 -4.81 -9.18 -4.51
CA GLY A 121 -4.34 -7.81 -4.59
C GLY A 121 -2.85 -7.71 -4.81
N GLU A 122 -2.08 -8.42 -3.98
CA GLU A 122 -0.62 -8.53 -4.11
C GLU A 122 -0.23 -9.05 -5.49
N ASP A 123 -0.84 -10.14 -5.95
CA ASP A 123 -0.57 -10.74 -7.25
C ASP A 123 -0.83 -9.76 -8.40
N ALA A 124 -1.91 -8.98 -8.30
CA ALA A 124 -2.24 -7.96 -9.29
C ALA A 124 -1.21 -6.81 -9.31
N LEU A 125 -0.75 -6.35 -8.14
CA LEU A 125 0.30 -5.34 -8.03
C LEU A 125 1.64 -5.86 -8.56
N VAL A 126 2.03 -7.07 -8.17
CA VAL A 126 3.25 -7.75 -8.63
C VAL A 126 3.21 -7.91 -10.14
N ALA A 127 2.11 -8.37 -10.72
CA ALA A 127 1.95 -8.50 -12.17
C ALA A 127 2.09 -7.13 -12.88
N ALA A 128 1.50 -6.08 -12.32
CA ALA A 128 1.62 -4.73 -12.85
C ALA A 128 3.07 -4.21 -12.81
N MET A 129 3.79 -4.44 -11.70
CA MET A 129 5.20 -4.03 -11.58
C MET A 129 6.13 -4.84 -12.48
N ARG A 130 5.91 -6.16 -12.61
CA ARG A 130 6.64 -7.02 -13.56
C ARG A 130 6.52 -6.51 -14.99
N GLU A 131 5.32 -6.12 -15.40
CA GLU A 131 5.14 -5.53 -16.73
C GLU A 131 5.78 -4.15 -16.85
N ALA A 132 5.60 -3.30 -15.83
CA ALA A 132 6.16 -1.95 -15.83
C ALA A 132 7.66 -1.99 -16.10
N THR A 133 8.37 -2.88 -15.40
CA THR A 133 9.82 -3.04 -15.42
C THR A 133 10.33 -4.14 -16.36
N ALA A 134 9.49 -4.64 -17.28
CA ALA A 134 9.89 -5.72 -18.19
C ALA A 134 11.15 -5.34 -18.99
N GLY A 135 12.14 -6.23 -18.98
CA GLY A 135 13.43 -6.04 -19.68
C GLY A 135 14.50 -5.26 -18.90
N ALA A 136 14.21 -4.78 -17.68
CA ALA A 136 15.20 -4.15 -16.81
C ALA A 136 16.20 -5.18 -16.25
N GLY A 137 17.50 -4.88 -16.30
CA GLY A 137 18.56 -5.72 -15.72
C GLY A 137 18.90 -5.35 -14.28
N THR A 138 18.71 -4.10 -13.89
CA THR A 138 18.81 -3.60 -12.51
C THR A 138 17.57 -2.79 -12.13
N ILE A 139 17.01 -3.08 -10.96
CA ILE A 139 15.82 -2.41 -10.44
C ILE A 139 16.09 -1.87 -9.04
N ALA A 140 15.63 -0.66 -8.73
CA ALA A 140 15.51 -0.22 -7.33
C ALA A 140 14.06 -0.39 -6.85
N ASP A 141 13.87 -1.04 -5.72
CA ASP A 141 12.61 -1.16 -5.00
C ASP A 141 12.65 -0.26 -3.76
N LEU A 142 11.84 0.79 -3.75
CA LEU A 142 11.84 1.85 -2.74
C LEU A 142 10.62 1.69 -1.83
N PHE A 143 10.86 1.75 -0.52
CA PHE A 143 9.90 1.35 0.52
C PHE A 143 9.58 -0.14 0.41
N ALA A 144 10.64 -0.95 0.27
CA ALA A 144 10.53 -2.35 -0.12
C ALA A 144 9.82 -3.24 0.91
N GLY A 145 9.69 -2.83 2.18
CA GLY A 145 9.12 -3.65 3.24
C GLY A 145 9.81 -5.01 3.37
N LEU A 146 9.01 -6.07 3.35
CA LEU A 146 9.50 -7.46 3.33
C LEU A 146 9.94 -7.94 1.94
N GLY A 147 9.85 -7.09 0.92
CA GLY A 147 10.30 -7.34 -0.45
C GLY A 147 9.26 -7.96 -1.36
N THR A 148 7.98 -7.59 -1.22
CA THR A 148 6.88 -8.02 -2.10
C THR A 148 7.26 -7.89 -3.58
N PHE A 149 7.83 -6.75 -3.99
CA PHE A 149 8.31 -6.56 -5.36
C PHE A 149 9.75 -7.06 -5.55
N ALA A 150 10.67 -6.72 -4.64
CA ALA A 150 12.08 -7.11 -4.74
C ALA A 150 12.30 -8.62 -4.99
N LEU A 151 11.53 -9.47 -4.31
CA LEU A 151 11.61 -10.92 -4.46
C LEU A 151 10.95 -11.41 -5.75
N ALA A 152 9.85 -10.79 -6.16
CA ALA A 152 9.11 -11.18 -7.34
C ALA A 152 9.84 -10.78 -8.64
N LEU A 153 10.39 -9.58 -8.75
CA LEU A 153 10.91 -9.05 -10.01
C LEU A 153 12.17 -9.81 -10.49
N PRO A 154 12.23 -10.31 -11.74
CA PRO A 154 13.29 -11.19 -12.22
C PRO A 154 14.55 -10.41 -12.64
N ALA A 155 15.06 -9.54 -11.78
CA ALA A 155 16.24 -8.71 -12.01
C ALA A 155 17.19 -8.73 -10.79
N ARG A 156 18.33 -8.06 -10.91
CA ARG A 156 19.14 -7.64 -9.76
C ARG A 156 18.44 -6.47 -9.10
N VAL A 157 18.17 -6.57 -7.80
CA VAL A 157 17.38 -5.55 -7.09
C VAL A 157 18.21 -4.86 -6.03
N TYR A 158 18.15 -3.54 -5.99
CA TYR A 158 18.48 -2.74 -4.82
C TYR A 158 17.17 -2.49 -4.06
N ALA A 159 17.10 -2.83 -2.78
CA ALA A 159 15.91 -2.63 -1.95
C ALA A 159 16.24 -1.65 -0.81
N ALA A 160 15.52 -0.52 -0.75
CA ALA A 160 15.64 0.46 0.31
C ALA A 160 14.39 0.47 1.19
N GLU A 161 14.59 0.31 2.50
CA GLU A 161 13.51 0.26 3.48
C GLU A 161 13.95 0.91 4.81
N GLY A 162 13.06 1.66 5.45
CA GLY A 162 13.30 2.37 6.70
C GLY A 162 13.05 1.52 7.95
N ALA A 163 12.27 0.44 7.85
CA ALA A 163 12.04 -0.52 8.92
C ALA A 163 13.17 -1.57 8.96
N ARG A 164 14.00 -1.50 10.00
CA ARG A 164 15.16 -2.40 10.17
C ARG A 164 14.77 -3.88 10.17
N ASP A 165 13.69 -4.25 10.85
CA ASP A 165 13.30 -5.66 10.95
C ASP A 165 12.80 -6.20 9.60
N ALA A 166 12.07 -5.38 8.84
CA ALA A 166 11.58 -5.75 7.52
C ALA A 166 12.71 -5.95 6.51
N ILE A 167 13.67 -5.01 6.46
CA ILE A 167 14.79 -5.10 5.51
C ILE A 167 15.76 -6.25 5.85
N MET A 168 15.92 -6.58 7.13
CA MET A 168 16.69 -7.74 7.57
C MET A 168 15.97 -9.06 7.25
N ALA A 169 14.65 -9.11 7.39
CA ALA A 169 13.84 -10.24 6.97
C ALA A 169 13.92 -10.46 5.46
N LEU A 170 13.78 -9.40 4.65
CA LEU A 170 14.00 -9.46 3.20
C LEU A 170 15.39 -10.00 2.88
N LYS A 171 16.45 -9.49 3.54
CA LYS A 171 17.82 -9.98 3.33
C LYS A 171 17.94 -11.48 3.60
N ALA A 172 17.32 -11.98 4.66
CA ALA A 172 17.32 -13.40 5.00
C ALA A 172 16.54 -14.24 3.97
N GLY A 173 15.34 -13.81 3.58
CA GLY A 173 14.53 -14.48 2.55
C GLY A 173 15.22 -14.50 1.18
N ALA A 174 15.85 -13.39 0.79
CA ALA A 174 16.61 -13.29 -0.46
C ALA A 174 17.82 -14.24 -0.49
N ALA A 175 18.56 -14.35 0.63
CA ALA A 175 19.70 -15.25 0.75
C ALA A 175 19.26 -16.72 0.65
N HIS A 176 18.15 -17.08 1.31
CA HIS A 176 17.59 -18.44 1.24
C HIS A 176 17.08 -18.77 -0.17
N GLY A 177 16.46 -17.80 -0.84
CA GLY A 177 15.91 -17.94 -2.20
C GLY A 177 16.93 -17.82 -3.34
N GLY A 178 18.20 -17.57 -3.05
CA GLY A 178 19.23 -17.36 -4.08
C GLY A 178 19.01 -16.11 -4.95
N ARG A 179 18.27 -15.11 -4.44
CA ARG A 179 17.95 -13.88 -5.17
C ARG A 179 19.09 -12.86 -5.05
N GLN A 180 19.44 -12.21 -6.16
CA GLN A 180 20.44 -11.14 -6.19
C GLN A 180 19.82 -9.81 -5.75
N ILE A 181 19.63 -9.67 -4.43
CA ILE A 181 19.04 -8.48 -3.80
C ILE A 181 20.06 -7.84 -2.88
N PHE A 182 20.39 -6.58 -3.16
CA PHE A 182 21.15 -5.72 -2.25
C PHE A 182 20.16 -4.94 -1.38
N THR A 183 20.18 -5.19 -0.07
CA THR A 183 19.30 -4.55 0.90
C THR A 183 20.00 -3.39 1.62
N GLU A 184 19.38 -2.21 1.66
CA GLU A 184 19.86 -1.05 2.42
C GLU A 184 18.79 -0.58 3.42
N HIS A 185 19.17 -0.52 4.71
CA HIS A 185 18.35 0.16 5.72
C HIS A 185 18.47 1.67 5.52
N ARG A 186 17.47 2.27 4.88
CA ARG A 186 17.43 3.67 4.48
C ARG A 186 16.05 4.24 4.68
N ASP A 187 15.94 5.19 5.61
CA ASP A 187 14.75 6.01 5.76
C ASP A 187 14.66 7.00 4.59
N LEU A 188 13.85 6.67 3.60
CA LEU A 188 13.67 7.46 2.37
C LEU A 188 12.95 8.80 2.62
N PHE A 189 12.29 9.00 3.76
CA PHE A 189 11.74 10.31 4.14
C PHE A 189 12.82 11.28 4.61
N ARG A 190 13.90 10.76 5.20
CA ARG A 190 15.02 11.57 5.71
C ARG A 190 16.19 11.62 4.75
N ARG A 191 16.40 10.55 3.99
CA ARG A 191 17.50 10.36 3.06
C ARG A 191 16.95 9.71 1.78
N PRO A 192 16.19 10.45 0.94
CA PRO A 192 15.78 9.94 -0.36
C PRO A 192 17.01 9.59 -1.21
N LEU A 193 16.85 8.73 -2.20
CA LEU A 193 17.88 8.52 -3.22
C LEU A 193 18.09 9.80 -4.03
N THR A 194 19.35 10.17 -4.21
CA THR A 194 19.76 11.28 -5.07
C THR A 194 19.57 10.93 -6.54
N ILE A 195 19.51 11.94 -7.40
CA ILE A 195 19.41 11.77 -8.86
C ILE A 195 20.51 10.82 -9.38
N THR A 196 21.77 11.04 -8.97
CA THR A 196 22.91 10.21 -9.37
C THR A 196 22.83 8.76 -8.88
N GLU A 197 22.14 8.50 -7.77
CA GLU A 197 21.88 7.13 -7.32
C GLU A 197 20.76 6.49 -8.14
N LEU A 198 19.67 7.24 -8.40
CA LEU A 198 18.52 6.78 -9.19
C LEU A 198 18.93 6.40 -10.62
N ASP A 199 19.79 7.19 -11.25
CA ASP A 199 20.23 7.00 -12.63
C ASP A 199 21.13 5.76 -12.85
N ARG A 200 21.41 4.99 -11.80
CA ARG A 200 22.13 3.70 -11.88
C ARG A 200 21.22 2.52 -12.22
N PHE A 201 19.90 2.71 -12.18
CA PHE A 201 18.92 1.64 -12.34
C PHE A 201 18.20 1.76 -13.69
N ASP A 202 17.93 0.61 -14.31
CA ASP A 202 17.15 0.56 -15.56
C ASP A 202 15.68 0.91 -15.31
N ALA A 203 15.16 0.52 -14.14
CA ALA A 203 13.82 0.82 -13.68
C ALA A 203 13.76 1.01 -12.16
N ILE A 204 12.74 1.73 -11.70
CA ILE A 204 12.48 1.95 -10.28
C ILE A 204 11.04 1.53 -9.97
N VAL A 205 10.84 0.83 -8.86
CA VAL A 205 9.54 0.58 -8.23
C VAL A 205 9.48 1.37 -6.94
N ILE A 206 8.35 2.02 -6.69
CA ILE A 206 8.10 2.78 -5.45
C ILE A 206 6.70 2.48 -4.92
N ASP A 207 6.61 2.08 -3.66
CA ASP A 207 5.34 1.81 -2.95
C ASP A 207 5.32 2.53 -1.59
N PRO A 208 5.11 3.86 -1.57
CA PRO A 208 5.22 4.63 -0.35
C PRO A 208 3.96 4.48 0.52
N PRO A 209 4.05 4.77 1.83
CA PRO A 209 2.88 4.78 2.70
C PRO A 209 1.90 5.90 2.27
N ARG A 210 0.72 5.93 2.90
CA ARG A 210 -0.40 6.83 2.54
C ARG A 210 -0.05 8.31 2.33
N ALA A 211 0.97 8.82 3.01
CA ALA A 211 1.44 10.21 2.83
C ALA A 211 2.00 10.49 1.42
N GLY A 212 2.36 9.44 0.67
CA GLY A 212 3.17 9.50 -0.55
C GLY A 212 4.65 9.70 -0.24
N ALA A 213 5.45 10.00 -1.26
CA ALA A 213 6.89 10.17 -1.12
C ALA A 213 7.35 11.42 -1.89
N ARG A 214 6.91 12.59 -1.41
CA ARG A 214 7.14 13.89 -2.07
C ARG A 214 8.60 14.10 -2.47
N ASP A 215 9.53 14.00 -1.52
CA ASP A 215 10.94 14.30 -1.76
C ASP A 215 11.59 13.28 -2.72
N GLN A 216 11.18 12.02 -2.62
CA GLN A 216 11.62 10.99 -3.57
C GLN A 216 11.00 11.21 -4.96
N ALA A 217 9.75 11.65 -5.04
CA ALA A 217 9.07 11.97 -6.30
C ALA A 217 9.70 13.18 -6.99
N GLU A 218 10.16 14.18 -6.24
CA GLU A 218 10.94 15.30 -6.77
C GLU A 218 12.28 14.84 -7.35
N ALA A 219 13.02 13.98 -6.65
CA ALA A 219 14.25 13.40 -7.18
C ALA A 219 14.00 12.53 -8.43
N LEU A 220 12.94 11.73 -8.44
CA LEU A 220 12.52 10.92 -9.60
C LEU A 220 12.13 11.80 -10.80
N ALA A 221 11.44 12.92 -10.56
CA ALA A 221 11.06 13.87 -11.60
C ALA A 221 12.29 14.45 -12.33
N ALA A 222 13.40 14.64 -11.60
CA ALA A 222 14.67 15.14 -12.15
C ALA A 222 15.60 14.04 -12.70
N SER A 223 15.29 12.75 -12.46
CA SER A 223 16.11 11.62 -12.90
C SER A 223 16.05 11.34 -14.41
N GLN A 224 17.07 10.67 -14.92
CA GLN A 224 17.20 10.11 -16.27
C GLN A 224 16.84 8.62 -16.32
N THR A 225 16.27 8.05 -15.24
CA THR A 225 15.74 6.68 -15.27
C THR A 225 14.69 6.56 -16.39
N LYS A 226 14.60 5.39 -17.02
CA LYS A 226 13.71 5.20 -18.19
C LYS A 226 12.29 4.80 -17.81
N VAL A 227 12.16 4.08 -16.71
CA VAL A 227 10.91 3.41 -16.30
C VAL A 227 10.70 3.56 -14.81
N ILE A 228 9.48 3.97 -14.43
CA ILE A 228 9.05 3.98 -13.04
C ILE A 228 7.73 3.25 -12.91
N GLY A 229 7.72 2.18 -12.10
CA GLY A 229 6.53 1.58 -11.53
C GLY A 229 6.19 2.27 -10.21
N TYR A 230 4.93 2.71 -10.05
CA TYR A 230 4.48 3.40 -8.85
C TYR A 230 3.23 2.69 -8.33
N VAL A 231 3.28 2.22 -7.08
CA VAL A 231 2.14 1.69 -6.34
C VAL A 231 1.69 2.70 -5.29
N SER A 232 0.38 2.84 -5.09
CA SER A 232 -0.16 3.74 -4.07
C SER A 232 -1.50 3.29 -3.55
N CYS A 233 -1.65 3.27 -2.23
CA CYS A 233 -2.94 3.08 -1.56
C CYS A 233 -3.76 4.37 -1.38
N ASN A 234 -3.26 5.52 -1.86
CA ASN A 234 -3.93 6.82 -1.70
C ASN A 234 -3.91 7.62 -3.02
N PRO A 235 -5.06 7.72 -3.73
CA PRO A 235 -5.16 8.46 -4.98
C PRO A 235 -4.75 9.94 -4.89
N SER A 236 -4.96 10.60 -3.75
CA SER A 236 -4.65 12.02 -3.59
C SER A 236 -3.14 12.28 -3.52
N SER A 237 -2.39 11.48 -2.76
CA SER A 237 -0.93 11.61 -2.70
C SER A 237 -0.29 11.11 -4.00
N PHE A 238 -0.84 10.05 -4.61
CA PHE A 238 -0.44 9.63 -5.96
C PHE A 238 -0.58 10.76 -6.98
N ALA A 239 -1.73 11.44 -7.04
CA ALA A 239 -1.96 12.51 -8.01
C ALA A 239 -1.00 13.69 -7.82
N ARG A 240 -0.70 14.05 -6.58
CA ARG A 240 0.28 15.09 -6.23
C ARG A 240 1.68 14.73 -6.72
N ASP A 241 2.17 13.54 -6.37
CA ASP A 241 3.50 13.06 -6.77
C ASP A 241 3.55 12.87 -8.30
N ALA A 242 2.42 12.45 -8.89
CA ALA A 242 2.30 12.28 -10.32
C ALA A 242 2.45 13.58 -11.10
N LYS A 243 1.83 14.65 -10.61
CA LYS A 243 1.93 15.98 -11.19
C LYS A 243 3.38 16.46 -11.22
N MET A 244 4.13 16.34 -10.11
CA MET A 244 5.54 16.75 -10.05
C MET A 244 6.39 16.05 -11.10
N MET A 245 6.20 14.75 -11.27
CA MET A 245 6.96 13.98 -12.27
C MET A 245 6.57 14.36 -13.71
N VAL A 246 5.29 14.62 -13.98
CA VAL A 246 4.84 15.09 -15.31
C VAL A 246 5.41 16.46 -15.63
N GLU A 247 5.45 17.38 -14.65
CA GLU A 247 6.12 18.68 -14.77
C GLU A 247 7.65 18.53 -14.98
N GLY A 248 8.23 17.43 -14.48
CA GLY A 248 9.59 16.98 -14.77
C GLY A 248 9.81 16.35 -16.16
N GLY A 249 8.77 16.26 -16.99
CA GLY A 249 8.86 15.73 -18.36
C GLY A 249 8.55 14.24 -18.50
N TRP A 250 8.03 13.60 -17.45
CA TRP A 250 7.56 12.21 -17.53
C TRP A 250 6.17 12.12 -18.15
N ARG A 251 5.88 10.99 -18.80
CA ARG A 251 4.52 10.62 -19.22
C ARG A 251 4.05 9.39 -18.46
N ILE A 252 2.78 9.44 -18.06
CA ILE A 252 2.08 8.25 -17.56
C ILE A 252 1.71 7.40 -18.78
N ASP A 253 2.14 6.13 -18.77
CA ASP A 253 1.83 5.15 -19.82
C ASP A 253 0.44 4.55 -19.55
N TRP A 254 0.25 4.05 -18.32
CA TRP A 254 -1.00 3.50 -17.84
C TRP A 254 -1.16 3.67 -16.33
N ILE A 255 -2.42 3.62 -15.88
CA ILE A 255 -2.81 3.50 -14.48
C ILE A 255 -3.81 2.32 -14.40
N GLN A 256 -3.66 1.48 -13.38
CA GLN A 256 -4.52 0.36 -13.08
C GLN A 256 -4.99 0.46 -11.63
N PRO A 257 -6.29 0.70 -11.39
CA PRO A 257 -6.90 0.50 -10.09
C PRO A 257 -6.87 -0.97 -9.67
N VAL A 258 -6.53 -1.24 -8.41
CA VAL A 258 -6.54 -2.56 -7.78
C VAL A 258 -7.47 -2.51 -6.56
N GLY A 259 -8.49 -3.36 -6.59
CA GLY A 259 -9.54 -3.41 -5.56
C GLY A 259 -9.23 -4.43 -4.47
N GLN A 260 -8.25 -4.17 -3.61
CA GLN A 260 -7.93 -5.06 -2.47
C GLN A 260 -9.01 -5.02 -1.37
N PHE A 261 -9.63 -3.86 -1.16
CA PHE A 261 -10.53 -3.62 -0.03
C PHE A 261 -12.01 -3.68 -0.43
N ARG A 262 -12.54 -4.89 -0.54
CA ARG A 262 -13.95 -5.13 -0.92
C ARG A 262 -14.92 -4.36 -0.01
N TRP A 263 -15.95 -3.77 -0.63
CA TRP A 263 -16.99 -2.97 0.03
C TRP A 263 -16.50 -1.73 0.81
N SER A 264 -15.27 -1.27 0.54
CA SER A 264 -14.75 -0.01 1.06
C SER A 264 -14.59 1.04 -0.04
N THR A 265 -14.32 2.30 0.35
CA THR A 265 -13.97 3.37 -0.59
C THR A 265 -12.47 3.39 -0.95
N HIS A 266 -11.67 2.48 -0.39
CA HIS A 266 -10.24 2.43 -0.64
C HIS A 266 -9.97 1.79 -2.00
N VAL A 267 -9.03 2.39 -2.73
CA VAL A 267 -8.54 1.88 -4.00
C VAL A 267 -7.04 2.01 -4.01
N GLU A 268 -6.38 0.94 -4.46
CA GLU A 268 -4.96 0.99 -4.75
C GLU A 268 -4.75 1.29 -6.22
N LEU A 269 -3.62 1.91 -6.54
CA LEU A 269 -3.24 2.27 -7.88
C LEU A 269 -1.88 1.67 -8.18
N ALA A 270 -1.78 0.93 -9.28
CA ALA A 270 -0.51 0.65 -9.92
C ALA A 270 -0.38 1.55 -11.15
N ALA A 271 0.77 2.12 -11.40
CA ALA A 271 1.01 2.94 -12.57
C ALA A 271 2.39 2.68 -13.16
N ARG A 272 2.49 2.80 -14.49
CA ARG A 272 3.77 2.85 -15.19
C ARG A 272 3.98 4.22 -15.79
N ARG A 273 5.20 4.70 -15.67
CA ARG A 273 5.68 5.90 -16.34
C ARG A 273 6.85 5.58 -17.24
N LYS A 274 6.93 6.32 -18.32
CA LYS A 274 8.04 6.31 -19.25
C LYS A 274 8.56 7.71 -19.44
N GLU A 275 9.87 7.80 -19.61
CA GLU A 275 10.49 9.02 -20.09
C GLU A 275 9.93 9.39 -21.47
N VAL A 276 9.71 10.69 -21.68
CA VAL A 276 9.41 11.23 -23.00
C VAL A 276 10.73 11.65 -23.64
N LEU A 277 11.12 10.99 -24.73
CA LEU A 277 12.32 11.30 -25.52
C LEU A 277 12.28 12.67 -26.25
N LEU A 278 11.36 13.58 -25.90
CA LEU A 278 11.37 14.94 -26.45
C LEU A 278 12.52 15.70 -25.79
N GLY A 279 13.60 15.87 -26.57
CA GLY A 279 14.86 16.51 -26.23
C GLY A 279 14.79 17.41 -24.99
N ARG A 280 15.25 16.85 -23.86
CA ARG A 280 15.50 17.60 -22.63
C ARG A 280 16.52 18.68 -22.97
N ARG A 281 16.05 19.90 -23.27
CA ARG A 281 16.94 21.06 -23.37
C ARG A 281 17.71 21.14 -22.08
N ASP A 282 19.02 21.16 -22.23
CA ASP A 282 20.06 21.38 -21.24
C ASP A 282 19.56 22.25 -20.08
N ARG A 283 19.22 21.62 -18.95
CA ARG A 283 18.95 22.33 -17.70
C ARG A 283 20.24 22.33 -16.89
N GLN A 284 21.24 23.05 -17.39
CA GLN A 284 22.32 23.56 -16.57
C GLN A 284 22.26 25.09 -16.60
N THR A 285 22.42 25.67 -15.40
CA THR A 285 22.50 27.10 -15.03
C THR A 285 21.19 27.75 -14.54
N PRO A 286 21.09 28.18 -13.26
CA PRO A 286 20.03 29.09 -12.83
C PRO A 286 20.28 30.48 -13.44
N PRO A 287 19.25 31.19 -13.95
CA PRO A 287 19.43 32.54 -14.42
C PRO A 287 19.70 33.47 -13.22
N SER A 288 20.89 34.06 -13.23
CA SER A 288 21.24 35.21 -12.41
C SER A 288 20.21 36.32 -12.61
N ALA A 289 19.79 36.94 -11.50
CA ALA A 289 18.93 38.10 -11.45
C ALA A 289 19.40 39.20 -12.42
N ILE A 290 18.47 39.78 -13.18
CA ILE A 290 18.43 41.19 -13.62
C ILE A 290 17.07 41.46 -14.28
N GLY A 291 16.43 42.57 -13.85
CA GLY A 291 15.73 43.47 -14.79
C GLY A 291 14.24 43.26 -15.03
N ARG A 292 13.42 44.00 -14.28
CA ARG A 292 12.02 44.32 -14.59
C ARG A 292 11.90 45.00 -15.96
N THR A 293 10.84 44.71 -16.71
CA THR A 293 9.88 45.70 -17.25
C THR A 293 8.58 45.02 -17.70
N ALA A 294 7.47 45.68 -17.39
CA ALA A 294 6.12 45.28 -17.75
C ALA A 294 5.74 45.81 -19.13
N SER A 295 4.89 45.10 -19.86
CA SER A 295 4.06 45.68 -20.92
C SER A 295 2.74 44.91 -21.02
N VAL A 296 1.67 45.67 -20.82
CA VAL A 296 0.25 45.33 -20.95
C VAL A 296 -0.15 45.40 -22.44
N LEU A 297 -1.11 44.57 -22.87
CA LEU A 297 -2.10 44.75 -23.98
C LEU A 297 -2.52 43.34 -24.44
N SER A 298 -3.76 42.98 -24.80
CA SER A 298 -5.12 43.53 -24.67
C SER A 298 -6.06 42.38 -25.09
N VAL A 299 -7.29 42.40 -24.61
CA VAL A 299 -8.35 41.41 -24.85
C VAL A 299 -9.14 41.79 -26.11
N SER A 300 -9.58 40.80 -26.91
CA SER A 300 -11.00 40.67 -27.36
C SER A 300 -11.27 39.48 -28.32
N PRO A 301 -12.54 39.02 -28.43
CA PRO A 301 -12.92 37.61 -28.67
C PRO A 301 -13.65 37.37 -30.00
N PHE A 302 -13.81 36.11 -30.44
CA PHE A 302 -14.81 35.76 -31.46
C PHE A 302 -15.39 34.33 -31.37
N ALA A 303 -16.72 34.29 -31.29
CA ALA A 303 -17.75 33.35 -31.80
C ALA A 303 -17.72 31.82 -31.54
N SER A 304 -18.64 31.43 -30.65
CA SER A 304 -19.67 30.38 -30.77
C SER A 304 -19.93 29.73 -32.14
N SER A 305 -20.04 28.40 -32.14
CA SER A 305 -21.12 27.68 -32.83
C SER A 305 -21.55 26.44 -32.03
N ARG A 306 -22.87 26.26 -31.91
CA ARG A 306 -23.56 25.12 -31.28
C ARG A 306 -24.01 24.18 -32.38
N GLU A 307 -23.81 22.88 -32.19
CA GLU A 307 -24.61 21.86 -32.86
C GLU A 307 -25.17 20.87 -31.83
N SER A 308 -26.44 20.56 -32.04
CA SER A 308 -27.38 19.84 -31.20
C SER A 308 -27.54 18.40 -31.67
N ILE A 309 -27.54 17.41 -30.76
CA ILE A 309 -28.03 16.06 -31.07
C ILE A 309 -28.93 15.52 -29.95
N HIS A 310 -30.03 14.93 -30.41
CA HIS A 310 -31.21 14.39 -29.74
C HIS A 310 -30.99 13.47 -28.53
N CYS A 311 -31.91 13.61 -27.58
CA CYS A 311 -32.22 12.65 -26.53
C CYS A 311 -33.36 11.72 -27.00
N ARG A 312 -33.20 10.40 -26.88
CA ARG A 312 -34.34 9.45 -26.88
C ARG A 312 -34.17 8.49 -25.71
N HIS A 313 -35.17 8.52 -24.84
CA HIS A 313 -35.43 7.53 -23.80
C HIS A 313 -36.13 6.32 -24.41
N GLU A 314 -35.72 5.12 -24.01
CA GLU A 314 -36.57 3.93 -24.09
C GLU A 314 -36.17 2.98 -22.94
N GLU A 315 -37.12 2.73 -22.03
CA GLU A 315 -37.02 1.79 -20.92
C GLU A 315 -37.74 0.47 -21.26
N GLN A 316 -37.38 -0.57 -20.49
CA GLN A 316 -38.07 -1.85 -20.18
C GLN A 316 -37.38 -3.15 -20.70
N PRO A 317 -37.63 -4.33 -20.09
CA PRO A 317 -37.53 -4.67 -18.67
C PRO A 317 -36.73 -5.98 -18.43
N ILE A 318 -36.64 -6.36 -17.14
CA ILE A 318 -35.78 -7.38 -16.50
C ILE A 318 -36.17 -8.83 -16.80
N GLY A 319 -35.17 -9.71 -16.99
CA GLY A 319 -35.30 -11.13 -16.65
C GLY A 319 -34.27 -12.06 -17.29
N ARG A 320 -33.26 -12.52 -16.54
CA ARG A 320 -32.67 -13.88 -16.63
C ARG A 320 -31.62 -14.13 -15.54
N ARG A 321 -31.68 -15.33 -14.96
CA ARG A 321 -30.70 -15.93 -14.03
C ARG A 321 -29.28 -15.86 -14.59
N ILE A 322 -28.32 -15.43 -13.77
CA ILE A 322 -26.88 -15.49 -14.09
C ILE A 322 -26.22 -16.52 -13.15
N GLN A 323 -25.77 -17.64 -13.70
CA GLN A 323 -24.76 -18.50 -13.09
C GLN A 323 -23.40 -17.77 -13.13
N PRO A 324 -22.55 -17.83 -12.10
CA PRO A 324 -21.27 -17.15 -12.11
C PRO A 324 -20.28 -17.90 -13.01
N GLN A 325 -19.93 -17.31 -14.16
CA GLN A 325 -18.70 -17.62 -14.89
C GLN A 325 -17.56 -16.70 -14.41
N PRO A 326 -16.30 -17.14 -14.48
CA PRO A 326 -15.16 -16.34 -14.07
C PRO A 326 -15.07 -15.06 -14.91
N ARG A 327 -15.13 -13.89 -14.26
CA ARG A 327 -15.07 -12.59 -14.95
C ARG A 327 -13.63 -12.29 -15.38
N ALA A 328 -13.48 -11.95 -16.66
CA ALA A 328 -12.27 -11.35 -17.20
C ALA A 328 -11.90 -10.06 -16.44
N ILE A 329 -10.60 -9.89 -16.20
CA ILE A 329 -9.99 -8.68 -15.63
C ILE A 329 -10.36 -7.47 -16.52
N PRO A 330 -10.82 -6.33 -15.97
CA PRO A 330 -11.21 -5.17 -16.78
C PRO A 330 -10.04 -4.64 -17.61
N ARG A 331 -10.34 -4.18 -18.84
CA ARG A 331 -9.37 -3.60 -19.77
C ARG A 331 -8.69 -2.38 -19.13
N ARG A 332 -7.36 -2.33 -19.19
CA ARG A 332 -6.56 -1.18 -18.76
C ARG A 332 -6.88 0.06 -19.58
N GLU A 333 -7.02 1.19 -18.91
CA GLU A 333 -7.20 2.48 -19.56
C GLU A 333 -5.82 3.03 -19.97
N ARG A 334 -5.56 3.07 -21.28
CA ARG A 334 -4.47 3.88 -21.83
C ARG A 334 -4.97 5.31 -21.91
N ILE A 335 -4.14 6.29 -21.53
CA ILE A 335 -4.54 7.71 -21.48
C ILE A 335 -5.09 8.23 -22.82
N GLY A 336 -4.75 7.60 -23.96
CA GLY A 336 -5.34 7.91 -25.27
C GLY A 336 -6.85 7.65 -25.37
N ASP A 337 -7.43 6.84 -24.49
CA ASP A 337 -8.85 6.46 -24.52
C ASP A 337 -9.73 7.30 -23.57
N VAL A 338 -9.13 8.18 -22.76
CA VAL A 338 -9.80 8.95 -21.69
C VAL A 338 -10.04 10.42 -22.07
N CYS A 339 -9.30 10.96 -23.05
CA CYS A 339 -9.36 12.38 -23.40
C CYS A 339 -10.63 12.84 -24.14
N ASP A 340 -11.51 11.92 -24.58
CA ASP A 340 -12.69 12.27 -25.41
C ASP A 340 -14.04 12.17 -24.67
N ARG A 341 -14.07 12.00 -23.34
CA ARG A 341 -15.33 11.96 -22.57
C ARG A 341 -15.55 13.24 -21.77
N PRO A 342 -16.69 13.95 -21.96
CA PRO A 342 -17.05 15.07 -21.09
C PRO A 342 -17.19 14.59 -19.64
N LEU A 343 -16.51 15.25 -18.71
CA LEU A 343 -16.72 15.04 -17.28
C LEU A 343 -18.17 15.43 -16.94
N PRO A 344 -18.89 14.64 -16.12
CA PRO A 344 -20.19 15.06 -15.62
C PRO A 344 -20.04 16.33 -14.77
N PRO A 345 -21.04 17.24 -14.80
CA PRO A 345 -20.99 18.46 -14.00
C PRO A 345 -20.92 18.12 -12.50
N PRO A 346 -20.21 18.92 -11.69
CA PRO A 346 -20.07 18.66 -10.26
C PRO A 346 -21.42 18.70 -9.56
N ASP A 347 -21.71 17.64 -8.79
CA ASP A 347 -22.87 17.60 -7.89
C ASP A 347 -22.68 18.63 -6.77
N GLN A 348 -23.48 19.70 -6.78
CA GLN A 348 -23.42 20.80 -5.82
C GLN A 348 -23.95 20.43 -4.42
N ARG A 349 -24.09 19.14 -4.08
CA ARG A 349 -24.52 18.67 -2.74
C ARG A 349 -23.44 18.06 -1.85
N GLN A 350 -22.16 18.29 -2.15
CA GLN A 350 -21.07 18.05 -1.19
C GLN A 350 -20.01 19.14 -1.29
N ALA A 351 -20.22 20.24 -0.56
CA ALA A 351 -19.16 21.19 -0.27
C ALA A 351 -18.25 20.60 0.84
N PRO A 352 -16.93 20.47 0.63
CA PRO A 352 -16.01 20.10 1.70
C PRO A 352 -15.72 21.31 2.59
N ASP A 353 -15.98 21.17 3.88
CA ASP A 353 -15.61 22.14 4.91
C ASP A 353 -14.08 22.17 5.07
N HIS A 354 -13.47 23.18 4.44
CA HIS A 354 -12.05 23.52 4.55
C HIS A 354 -11.79 24.28 5.84
N ARG A 355 -11.69 23.58 6.99
CA ARG A 355 -11.12 24.21 8.20
C ARG A 355 -10.58 23.21 9.23
N SER A 356 -9.44 22.59 8.95
CA SER A 356 -8.47 22.16 9.99
C SER A 356 -7.15 21.72 9.33
N HIS A 357 -6.30 22.70 9.02
CA HIS A 357 -4.89 22.50 8.67
C HIS A 357 -4.07 23.37 9.62
N LEU A 358 -3.68 22.83 10.77
CA LEU A 358 -2.45 23.16 11.52
C LEU A 358 -2.41 22.31 12.79
N MET A 359 -1.20 21.90 13.19
CA MET A 359 -0.84 21.07 14.36
C MET A 359 -0.86 19.55 14.12
N MET A 360 0.26 19.01 13.64
CA MET A 360 0.94 17.83 14.20
C MET A 360 2.16 17.47 13.34
N GLN A 361 3.21 18.27 13.47
CA GLN A 361 4.58 17.80 13.36
C GLN A 361 5.16 17.80 14.79
N GLU A 362 5.96 16.79 15.10
CA GLU A 362 6.46 16.38 16.45
C GLU A 362 5.53 15.47 17.26
N ARG A 363 5.44 14.19 16.85
CA ARG A 363 5.27 13.00 17.72
C ARG A 363 5.38 11.70 16.90
N SER A 364 6.51 11.52 16.21
CA SER A 364 6.87 10.23 15.61
C SER A 364 7.51 9.33 16.68
N ARG A 365 6.65 8.71 17.49
CA ARG A 365 6.88 7.48 18.29
C ARG A 365 5.56 7.24 19.03
N ARG A 366 4.92 6.10 18.76
CA ARG A 366 3.60 5.65 19.27
C ARG A 366 2.39 6.23 18.52
N ARG A 367 1.95 5.51 17.47
CA ARG A 367 0.54 5.21 17.15
C ARG A 367 0.45 4.46 15.82
N PRO A 368 -0.01 3.19 15.79
CA PRO A 368 -0.45 2.57 14.54
C PRO A 368 -1.84 3.09 14.14
N TYR A 369 -2.07 3.08 12.84
CA TYR A 369 -3.30 3.41 12.13
C TYR A 369 -4.42 2.44 12.57
N ARG A 370 -5.51 2.96 13.14
CA ARG A 370 -6.64 2.19 13.68
C ARG A 370 -7.77 2.09 12.66
N ASP A 371 -7.79 1.00 11.91
CA ASP A 371 -9.02 0.35 11.44
C ASP A 371 -9.07 -1.02 12.14
N SER A 372 -9.39 -1.01 13.44
CA SER A 372 -9.43 -2.23 14.26
C SER A 372 -10.84 -2.81 14.32
N ILE A 373 -10.96 -4.06 13.88
CA ILE A 373 -12.10 -4.92 14.20
C ILE A 373 -11.88 -5.41 15.64
N ALA A 374 -12.77 -5.03 16.56
CA ALA A 374 -12.66 -5.36 17.97
C ALA A 374 -13.59 -6.53 18.33
N ILE A 375 -13.08 -7.40 19.21
CA ILE A 375 -13.69 -8.65 19.67
C ILE A 375 -14.07 -8.44 21.15
N PRO A 376 -15.34 -8.26 21.53
CA PRO A 376 -15.74 -8.22 22.93
C PRO A 376 -15.59 -9.58 23.64
N LEU A 377 -15.20 -9.54 24.91
CA LEU A 377 -15.00 -10.71 25.78
C LEU A 377 -16.23 -11.03 26.66
N ASP A 378 -17.42 -10.58 26.28
CA ASP A 378 -18.64 -10.80 27.08
C ASP A 378 -19.53 -11.86 26.42
N GLY A 379 -19.74 -12.96 27.15
CA GLY A 379 -20.53 -14.13 26.81
C GLY A 379 -20.21 -15.24 27.79
#